data_AF-A0A1W9LUX0-F1
#
_entry.id   AF-A0A1W9LUX0-F1
#
_cell.length_a   1.000
_cell.length_b   1.000
_cell.length_c   1.000
_cell.angle_alpha   90.00
_cell.angle_beta   90.00
_cell.angle_gamma   90.00
#
_symmetry.space_group_name_H-M   'P 1'
#
loop_
_entity.id
_entity.type
_entity.pdbx_description
1 polymer ?
#
loop_
_entity_poly.entity_id
_entity_poly.type
_entity_poly.pdbx_seq_one_letter_code
_entity_poly.pdbx_strand_id
1 'polypeptide(L)'
;MDPRRGEKIGWTGGWLGGFIWVAILSLVFLFQGQWRPALAGLALVVLAVAAILLGAPWRHPTTPYWRLMSTPYALFLLSVAWAFMSYGGMAESGFGPMQWLLLLLPLIPLGQHARRTWRDGEEAGRGTPGPDSSRG
;
A
#
# COMPACT_ATOMS: atom_id res chain seq x y z
N MET A 1 -9.74 -16.36 18.61
CA MET A 1 -9.71 -15.60 17.35
C MET A 1 -8.78 -14.42 17.55
N ASP A 2 -7.76 -14.27 16.71
CA ASP A 2 -6.74 -13.22 16.83
C ASP A 2 -7.41 -11.85 16.52
N PRO A 3 -7.61 -10.94 17.50
CA PRO A 3 -8.46 -9.75 17.36
C PRO A 3 -7.99 -8.76 16.28
N ARG A 4 -6.79 -8.98 15.74
CA ARG A 4 -6.14 -8.14 14.73
C ARG A 4 -6.09 -8.77 13.34
N ARG A 5 -6.82 -9.88 13.11
CA ARG A 5 -6.95 -10.49 11.78
C ARG A 5 -7.48 -9.51 10.73
N GLY A 6 -8.41 -8.64 11.11
CA GLY A 6 -8.95 -7.58 10.24
C GLY A 6 -7.89 -6.59 9.78
N GLU A 7 -7.00 -6.13 10.67
CA GLU A 7 -5.90 -5.22 10.30
C GLU A 7 -4.85 -5.90 9.40
N LYS A 8 -4.53 -7.18 9.66
CA LYS A 8 -3.63 -7.97 8.79
C LYS A 8 -4.20 -8.09 7.37
N ILE A 9 -5.48 -8.41 7.25
CA ILE A 9 -6.20 -8.52 5.97
C ILE A 9 -6.35 -7.15 5.30
N GLY A 10 -6.62 -6.09 6.08
CA GLY A 10 -6.71 -4.73 5.57
C GLY A 10 -5.37 -4.25 4.99
N TRP A 11 -4.27 -4.58 5.64
CA TRP A 11 -2.92 -4.28 5.14
C TRP A 11 -2.61 -5.05 3.86
N THR A 12 -2.68 -6.38 3.88
CA THR A 12 -2.34 -7.18 2.69
C THR A 12 -3.35 -6.96 1.58
N GLY A 13 -4.64 -7.09 1.85
CA GLY A 13 -5.71 -6.94 0.86
C GLY A 13 -5.76 -5.53 0.26
N GLY A 14 -5.60 -4.48 1.08
CA GLY A 14 -5.58 -3.10 0.61
C GLY A 14 -4.43 -2.83 -0.34
N TRP A 15 -3.21 -3.22 0.03
CA TRP A 15 -2.04 -3.01 -0.82
C TRP A 15 -2.02 -3.94 -2.05
N LEU A 16 -2.36 -5.22 -1.89
CA LEU A 16 -2.40 -6.17 -3.01
C LEU A 16 -3.44 -5.74 -4.05
N GLY A 17 -4.60 -5.26 -3.60
CA GLY A 17 -5.60 -4.64 -4.48
C GLY A 17 -5.06 -3.38 -5.17
N GLY A 18 -4.28 -2.56 -4.47
CA GLY A 18 -3.64 -1.37 -5.05
C GLY A 18 -2.61 -1.66 -6.15
N PHE A 19 -1.98 -2.84 -6.17
CA PHE A 19 -1.01 -3.24 -7.21
C PHE A 19 -1.61 -4.17 -8.28
N ILE A 20 -2.87 -4.59 -8.16
CA ILE A 20 -3.48 -5.54 -9.10
C ILE A 20 -3.48 -5.01 -10.54
N TRP A 21 -3.70 -3.71 -10.72
CA TRP A 21 -3.73 -3.09 -12.04
C TRP A 21 -2.35 -3.12 -12.72
N VAL A 22 -1.26 -3.03 -11.97
CA VAL A 22 0.12 -3.13 -12.50
C VAL A 22 0.36 -4.55 -13.05
N ALA A 23 -0.12 -5.57 -12.35
CA ALA A 23 -0.05 -6.95 -12.81
C ALA A 23 -0.87 -7.15 -14.10
N ILE A 24 -2.08 -6.60 -14.15
CA ILE A 24 -2.94 -6.64 -15.36
C ILE A 24 -2.24 -5.95 -16.53
N LEU A 25 -1.70 -4.75 -16.36
CA LEU A 25 -0.98 -4.03 -17.42
C LEU A 25 0.26 -4.78 -17.90
N SER A 26 1.00 -5.40 -16.98
CA SER A 26 2.17 -6.22 -17.34
C SER A 26 1.79 -7.39 -18.23
N LEU A 27 0.68 -8.07 -17.92
CA LEU A 27 0.13 -9.14 -18.77
C LEU A 27 -0.33 -8.60 -20.12
N VAL A 28 -1.02 -7.45 -20.15
CA VAL A 28 -1.44 -6.81 -21.40
C VAL A 28 -0.23 -6.50 -22.30
N PHE A 29 0.85 -5.91 -21.75
CA PHE A 29 2.07 -5.65 -22.51
C PHE A 29 2.75 -6.93 -23.00
N LEU A 30 2.70 -8.01 -22.21
CA LEU A 30 3.24 -9.30 -22.61
C LEU A 30 2.50 -9.85 -23.84
N PHE A 31 1.16 -9.78 -23.84
CA PHE A 31 0.33 -10.18 -25.00
C PHE A 31 0.49 -9.25 -26.21
N GLN A 32 0.80 -7.98 -26.01
CA GLN A 32 1.15 -7.05 -27.09
C GLN A 32 2.57 -7.26 -27.64
N GLY A 33 3.33 -8.24 -27.12
CA GLY A 33 4.71 -8.50 -27.52
C GLY A 33 5.70 -7.45 -27.03
N GLN A 34 5.29 -6.55 -26.13
CA GLN A 34 6.13 -5.52 -25.54
C GLN A 34 6.84 -6.04 -24.29
N TRP A 35 7.89 -6.84 -24.50
CA TRP A 35 8.61 -7.52 -23.43
C TRP A 35 9.24 -6.57 -22.40
N ARG A 36 9.74 -5.40 -22.83
CA ARG A 36 10.39 -4.42 -21.95
C ARG A 36 9.45 -3.88 -20.87
N PRO A 37 8.30 -3.25 -21.21
CA PRO A 37 7.36 -2.80 -20.19
C PRO A 37 6.77 -3.96 -19.42
N ALA A 38 6.45 -5.10 -20.05
CA ALA A 38 5.92 -6.28 -19.37
C ALA A 38 6.83 -6.78 -18.23
N LEU A 39 8.13 -6.93 -18.49
CA LEU A 39 9.12 -7.35 -17.50
C LEU A 39 9.30 -6.32 -16.38
N ALA A 40 9.35 -5.03 -16.73
CA ALA A 40 9.49 -3.97 -15.75
C ALA A 40 8.27 -3.89 -14.81
N GLY A 41 7.05 -4.01 -15.35
CA GLY A 41 5.83 -4.04 -14.56
C GLY A 41 5.74 -5.29 -13.67
N LEU A 42 6.15 -6.46 -14.17
CA LEU A 42 6.18 -7.68 -13.37
C LEU A 42 7.19 -7.58 -12.22
N ALA A 43 8.37 -7.01 -12.48
CA ALA A 43 9.37 -6.74 -11.45
C ALA A 43 8.83 -5.79 -10.37
N LEU A 44 8.09 -4.74 -10.77
CA LEU A 44 7.44 -3.83 -9.83
C LEU A 44 6.41 -4.53 -8.95
N VAL A 45 5.60 -5.43 -9.51
CA VAL A 45 4.65 -6.24 -8.72
C VAL A 45 5.37 -7.11 -7.71
N VAL A 46 6.44 -7.79 -8.10
CA VAL A 46 7.25 -8.64 -7.19
C VAL A 46 7.85 -7.79 -6.06
N LEU A 47 8.45 -6.64 -6.39
CA LEU A 47 9.00 -5.71 -5.41
C LEU A 47 7.93 -5.17 -4.46
N ALA A 48 6.75 -4.84 -4.99
CA ALA A 48 5.61 -4.38 -4.20
C ALA A 48 5.13 -5.45 -3.22
N VAL A 49 4.94 -6.68 -3.68
CA VAL A 49 4.55 -7.81 -2.82
C VAL A 49 5.59 -8.05 -1.74
N ALA A 50 6.88 -8.03 -2.09
CA ALA A 50 7.96 -8.15 -1.13
C ALA A 50 7.92 -7.02 -0.08
N ALA A 51 7.73 -5.77 -0.51
CA ALA A 51 7.60 -4.62 0.38
C ALA A 51 6.39 -4.72 1.32
N ILE A 52 5.24 -5.22 0.83
CA ILE A 52 4.03 -5.39 1.63
C ILE A 52 4.22 -6.46 2.73
N LEU A 53 4.89 -7.57 2.40
CA LEU A 53 5.12 -8.69 3.31
C LEU A 53 6.28 -8.45 4.30
N LEU A 54 7.32 -7.75 3.86
CA LEU A 54 8.48 -7.39 4.69
C LEU A 54 8.17 -6.17 5.57
N GLY A 55 7.57 -5.14 4.98
CA GLY A 55 7.12 -3.92 5.66
C GLY A 55 5.81 -4.09 6.41
N ALA A 56 5.49 -5.30 6.82
CA ALA A 56 4.27 -5.56 7.55
C ALA A 56 4.37 -5.03 8.99
N PRO A 57 3.35 -4.32 9.50
CA PRO A 57 3.42 -3.66 10.80
C PRO A 57 3.57 -4.63 11.98
N TRP A 58 3.09 -5.87 11.84
CA TRP A 58 3.30 -6.93 12.84
C TRP A 58 4.74 -7.45 12.94
N ARG A 59 5.60 -7.16 11.94
CA ARG A 59 7.04 -7.47 12.01
C ARG A 59 7.86 -6.35 12.62
N HIS A 60 7.35 -5.12 12.61
CA HIS A 60 8.03 -3.93 13.12
C HIS A 60 7.12 -3.15 14.08
N PRO A 61 6.82 -3.70 15.28
CA PRO A 61 5.76 -3.19 16.13
C PRO A 61 6.00 -1.77 16.68
N THR A 62 7.27 -1.35 16.75
CA THR A 62 7.71 -0.04 17.23
C THR A 62 7.86 1.00 16.12
N THR A 63 7.78 0.59 14.85
CA THR A 63 7.91 1.51 13.72
C THR A 63 6.58 2.19 13.45
N PRO A 64 6.55 3.52 13.27
CA PRO A 64 5.31 4.24 12.98
C PRO A 64 4.77 3.90 11.58
N TYR A 65 3.44 3.77 11.46
CA TYR A 65 2.78 3.30 10.24
C TYR A 65 3.17 4.10 8.99
N TRP A 66 3.39 5.41 9.10
CA TRP A 66 3.77 6.23 7.95
C TRP A 66 5.08 5.78 7.28
N ARG A 67 6.06 5.26 8.06
CA ARG A 67 7.32 4.72 7.50
C ARG A 67 7.12 3.37 6.83
N LEU A 68 6.22 2.56 7.38
CA LEU A 68 5.87 1.27 6.78
C LEU A 68 5.07 1.48 5.49
N MET A 69 4.19 2.48 5.47
CA MET A 69 3.37 2.84 4.31
C MET A 69 4.15 3.59 3.23
N SER A 70 5.21 4.34 3.57
CA SER A 70 5.99 5.11 2.58
C SER A 70 6.62 4.21 1.52
N THR A 71 7.05 3.00 1.89
CA THR A 71 7.69 2.05 0.95
C THR A 71 6.71 1.58 -0.15
N PRO A 72 5.55 0.98 0.17
CA PRO A 72 4.57 0.61 -0.86
C PRO A 72 3.98 1.84 -1.55
N TYR A 73 3.87 3.00 -0.92
CA TYR A 73 3.49 4.24 -1.62
C TYR A 73 4.52 4.68 -2.65
N ALA A 74 5.81 4.63 -2.33
CA ALA A 74 6.89 4.96 -3.26
C ALA A 74 6.87 4.01 -4.46
N LEU A 75 6.67 2.71 -4.22
CA LEU A 75 6.51 1.73 -5.29
C LEU A 75 5.23 1.96 -6.12
N PHE A 76 4.14 2.36 -5.49
CA PHE A 76 2.90 2.70 -6.21
C PHE A 76 3.11 3.92 -7.14
N LEU A 77 3.73 4.99 -6.64
CA LEU A 77 4.08 6.16 -7.45
C LEU A 77 5.06 5.80 -8.58
N LEU A 78 6.05 4.95 -8.29
CA LEU A 78 6.96 4.43 -9.29
C LEU A 78 6.22 3.62 -10.37
N SER A 79 5.22 2.83 -9.99
CA SER A 79 4.35 2.11 -10.93
C SER A 79 3.52 3.05 -11.80
N VAL A 80 3.03 4.16 -11.26
CA VAL A 80 2.35 5.19 -12.06
C VAL A 80 3.31 5.78 -13.08
N ALA A 81 4.51 6.20 -12.66
CA ALA A 81 5.53 6.73 -13.58
C ALA A 81 5.94 5.70 -14.65
N TRP A 82 6.08 4.43 -14.27
CA TRP A 82 6.34 3.33 -15.20
C TRP A 82 5.22 3.17 -16.22
N ALA A 83 3.96 3.22 -15.81
CA ALA A 83 2.83 3.11 -16.71
C ALA A 83 2.83 4.25 -17.74
N PHE A 84 3.07 5.49 -17.30
CA PHE A 84 3.20 6.64 -18.19
C PHE A 84 4.31 6.46 -19.25
N MET A 85 5.49 6.02 -18.81
CA MET A 85 6.61 5.79 -19.72
C MET A 85 6.34 4.62 -20.68
N SER A 86 5.61 3.60 -20.23
CA SER A 86 5.30 2.40 -21.02
C SER A 86 4.22 2.66 -22.08
N TYR A 87 3.31 3.59 -21.85
CA TYR A 87 2.26 3.99 -22.79
C TYR A 87 2.70 5.09 -23.78
N GLY A 88 4.00 5.43 -23.85
CA GLY A 88 4.49 6.44 -24.80
C GLY A 88 4.29 7.91 -24.36
N GLY A 89 3.95 8.14 -23.08
CA GLY A 89 3.83 9.49 -22.49
C GLY A 89 2.43 10.10 -22.55
N MET A 90 2.30 11.36 -22.10
CA MET A 90 1.01 12.06 -21.97
C MET A 90 0.23 12.19 -23.30
N ALA A 91 0.94 12.21 -24.43
CA ALA A 91 0.34 12.45 -25.75
C ALA A 91 -0.57 11.33 -26.24
N GLU A 92 -0.34 10.07 -25.84
CA GLU A 92 -1.14 8.92 -26.27
C GLU A 92 -2.02 8.31 -25.16
N SER A 93 -1.88 8.82 -23.93
CA SER A 93 -2.54 8.22 -22.76
C SER A 93 -4.07 8.31 -22.77
N GLY A 94 -4.68 9.22 -23.54
CA GLY A 94 -6.14 9.42 -23.58
C GLY A 94 -6.78 9.87 -22.26
N PHE A 95 -5.97 10.09 -21.21
CA PHE A 95 -6.40 10.51 -19.88
C PHE A 95 -6.31 12.03 -19.74
N GLY A 96 -7.44 12.69 -19.52
CA GLY A 96 -7.53 14.10 -19.19
C GLY A 96 -7.12 14.41 -17.73
N PRO A 97 -6.78 15.68 -17.44
CA PRO A 97 -6.33 16.12 -16.10
C PRO A 97 -7.32 15.78 -14.98
N MET A 98 -8.61 15.69 -15.28
CA MET A 98 -9.66 15.37 -14.32
C MET A 98 -9.63 13.91 -13.87
N GLN A 99 -9.29 12.98 -14.76
CA GLN A 99 -9.11 11.56 -14.39
C GLN A 99 -7.85 11.37 -13.53
N TRP A 100 -6.81 12.18 -13.75
CA TRP A 100 -5.62 12.23 -12.89
C TRP A 100 -5.97 12.73 -11.48
N LEU A 101 -6.88 13.70 -11.36
CA LEU A 101 -7.35 14.19 -10.06
C LEU A 101 -8.21 13.15 -9.31
N LEU A 102 -9.00 12.34 -10.03
CA LEU A 102 -9.77 11.25 -9.45
C LEU A 102 -8.88 10.11 -8.90
N LEU A 103 -7.69 9.91 -9.48
CA LEU A 103 -6.69 8.97 -8.94
C LEU A 103 -6.06 9.44 -7.61
N LEU A 104 -6.16 10.74 -7.28
CA LEU A 104 -5.68 11.31 -6.01
C LEU A 104 -6.70 11.23 -4.87
N LEU A 105 -7.98 10.98 -5.18
CA LEU A 105 -9.05 10.88 -4.19
C LEU A 105 -8.85 9.78 -3.12
N PRO A 106 -8.26 8.60 -3.44
CA PRO A 106 -7.95 7.57 -2.44
C PRO A 106 -6.83 7.96 -1.45
N LEU A 107 -6.05 9.01 -1.72
CA LEU A 107 -4.94 9.45 -0.86
C LEU A 107 -5.38 10.30 0.34
N ILE A 108 -6.64 10.77 0.34
CA ILE A 108 -7.16 11.72 1.33
C ILE A 108 -7.20 11.19 2.78
N PRO A 109 -7.43 9.89 3.10
CA PRO A 109 -7.53 9.46 4.50
C PRO A 109 -6.18 9.23 5.19
N LEU A 110 -5.04 9.50 4.54
CA LEU A 110 -3.71 9.20 5.11
C LEU A 110 -3.30 10.07 6.29
N GLY A 111 -3.86 11.27 6.42
CA GLY A 111 -3.46 12.22 7.47
C GLY A 111 -3.83 11.78 8.88
N GLN A 112 -4.96 11.07 9.04
CA GLN A 112 -5.57 10.86 10.36
C GLN A 112 -5.02 9.64 11.13
N HIS A 113 -4.24 8.77 10.48
CA HIS A 113 -3.69 7.54 11.10
C HIS A 113 -2.16 7.43 11.07
N ALA A 114 -1.45 8.44 10.56
CA ALA A 114 -0.01 8.39 10.29
C ALA A 114 0.90 8.19 11.53
N ARG A 115 0.48 8.66 12.71
CA ARG A 115 1.31 8.62 13.93
C ARG A 115 1.14 7.36 14.78
N ARG A 116 0.14 6.54 14.49
CA ARG A 116 -0.12 5.32 15.26
C ARG A 116 1.01 4.32 15.01
N THR A 117 1.35 3.54 16.02
CA THR A 117 2.23 2.36 15.89
C THR A 117 1.40 1.09 16.10
N TRP A 118 1.93 -0.06 15.69
CA TRP A 118 1.28 -1.35 15.95
C TRP A 118 1.15 -1.61 17.46
N ARG A 119 2.16 -1.20 18.26
CA ARG A 119 2.21 -1.31 19.72
C ARG A 119 1.10 -0.54 20.43
N ASP A 120 0.78 0.68 20.00
CA ASP A 120 -0.32 1.47 20.61
C ASP A 120 -1.66 0.74 20.55
N GLY A 121 -1.86 -0.06 19.50
CA GLY A 121 -3.04 -0.90 19.39
C GLY A 121 -2.97 -2.20 20.22
N GLU A 122 -1.78 -2.72 20.52
CA GLU A 122 -1.62 -3.85 21.45
C GLU A 122 -1.96 -3.43 22.88
N GLU A 123 -1.56 -2.23 23.27
CA GLU A 123 -1.85 -1.66 24.60
C GLU A 123 -3.34 -1.30 24.74
N ALA A 124 -3.97 -0.75 23.70
CA ALA A 124 -5.42 -0.49 23.69
C ALA A 124 -6.27 -1.79 23.70
N GLY A 125 -5.78 -2.87 23.09
CA GLY A 125 -6.46 -4.16 23.06
C GLY A 125 -6.30 -5.00 24.34
N ARG A 126 -5.32 -4.68 25.20
CA ARG A 126 -5.07 -5.43 26.44
C ARG A 126 -5.94 -5.02 27.62
N GLY A 127 -6.71 -3.93 27.52
CA GLY A 127 -7.45 -3.38 28.65
C GLY A 127 -6.47 -2.81 29.68
N THR A 128 -6.51 -1.50 29.86
CA THR A 128 -5.92 -0.88 31.05
C THR A 128 -6.52 -1.56 32.29
N PRO A 129 -5.71 -2.13 33.21
CA PRO A 129 -6.20 -2.36 34.57
C PRO A 129 -6.61 -0.99 35.10
N GLY A 130 -7.88 -0.83 35.42
CA GLY A 130 -8.39 0.40 36.01
C GLY A 130 -7.58 0.76 37.26
N PRO A 131 -7.40 2.04 37.57
CA PRO A 131 -6.66 2.46 38.75
C PRO A 131 -7.35 1.91 40.01
N ASP A 132 -6.69 0.94 40.62
CA ASP A 132 -6.65 0.60 42.04
C ASP A 132 -7.92 0.93 42.85
N SER A 133 -8.80 -0.05 43.04
CA SER A 133 -9.83 -0.04 44.08
C SER A 133 -9.25 -0.41 45.45
N SER A 134 -8.12 0.18 45.83
CA SER A 134 -7.54 0.10 47.17
C SER A 134 -7.45 1.48 47.80
N ARG A 135 -8.60 1.99 48.23
CA ARG A 135 -8.68 2.90 49.38
C ARG A 135 -9.76 2.38 50.30
N GLY A 136 -9.31 1.68 51.33
CA GLY A 136 -10.09 1.49 52.56
C GLY A 136 -10.11 2.75 53.40
#